data_AF-A0A956RPC1-F1
#
_entry.id   AF-A0A956RPC1-F1
#
_cell.length_a   1.000
_cell.length_b   1.000
_cell.length_c   1.000
_cell.angle_alpha   90.00
_cell.angle_beta   90.00
_cell.angle_gamma   90.00
#
_symmetry.space_group_name_H-M   'P 1'
#
loop_
_entity.id
_entity.type
_entity.pdbx_description
1 polymer ?
#
loop_
_entity_poly.entity_id
_entity_poly.type
_entity_poly.pdbx_seq_one_letter_code
_entity_poly.pdbx_strand_id
1 'polypeptide(L)'
;HWDHIRSLQDEHRGFTAFVPWSYKRGNTPMERFVEESGRRPAGAARYLRILAASRIYLDNFEHVQASWFSEGKKTGQAALHFGADDFGGTLFEENVHLATGHDNRTTVEETKLLIQEAGFVPVQRTTLYDRGPRFEPVA
;
A
#
# COMPACT_ATOMS: atom_id res chain seq x y z
N HIS A 1 8.73 9.54 -14.26
CA HIS A 1 7.85 9.68 -13.08
C HIS A 1 8.63 9.48 -11.78
N TRP A 2 9.13 8.27 -11.47
CA TRP A 2 9.89 8.03 -10.22
C TRP A 2 11.17 8.86 -10.06
N ASP A 3 11.92 9.06 -11.13
CA ASP A 3 13.11 9.91 -11.14
C ASP A 3 12.84 11.34 -10.62
N HIS A 4 11.66 11.89 -10.93
CA HIS A 4 11.27 13.23 -10.49
C HIS A 4 11.01 13.28 -8.98
N ILE A 5 10.21 12.34 -8.43
CA ILE A 5 9.94 12.31 -6.99
C ILE A 5 11.19 11.93 -6.18
N ARG A 6 12.07 11.10 -6.75
CA ARG A 6 13.38 10.77 -6.17
C ARG A 6 14.26 12.01 -6.09
N SER A 7 14.37 12.77 -7.18
CA SER A 7 15.14 14.03 -7.20
C SER A 7 14.59 15.06 -6.20
N LEU A 8 13.27 15.21 -6.12
CA LEU A 8 12.63 16.09 -5.13
C LEU A 8 12.90 15.64 -3.69
N GLN A 9 12.95 14.33 -3.45
CA GLN A 9 13.29 13.79 -2.15
C GLN A 9 14.77 14.04 -1.80
N ASP A 10 15.69 13.98 -2.76
CA ASP A 10 17.10 14.35 -2.55
C ASP A 10 17.24 15.83 -2.16
N GLU A 11 16.44 16.71 -2.77
CA GLU A 11 16.47 18.16 -2.52
C GLU A 11 15.82 18.55 -1.19
N HIS A 12 14.64 17.99 -0.88
CA HIS A 12 13.79 18.49 0.21
C HIS A 12 13.64 17.53 1.39
N ARG A 13 13.81 16.21 1.18
CA ARG A 13 13.67 15.17 2.21
C ARG A 13 12.34 15.20 2.97
N GLY A 14 11.26 15.60 2.28
CA GLY A 14 9.94 15.81 2.89
C GLY A 14 8.99 14.62 2.76
N PHE A 15 9.24 13.68 1.85
CA PHE A 15 8.39 12.50 1.73
C PHE A 15 8.72 11.49 2.83
N THR A 16 7.69 11.04 3.53
CA THR A 16 7.82 10.00 4.56
C THR A 16 7.63 8.59 4.00
N ALA A 17 6.84 8.45 2.93
CA ALA A 17 6.59 7.15 2.32
C ALA A 17 6.21 7.24 0.84
N PHE A 18 6.47 6.16 0.10
CA PHE A 18 5.94 5.94 -1.23
C PHE A 18 4.79 4.94 -1.19
N VAL A 19 3.69 5.25 -1.89
CA VAL A 19 2.49 4.40 -1.95
C VAL A 19 2.11 4.14 -3.41
N PRO A 20 2.36 2.94 -3.95
CA PRO A 20 1.86 2.58 -5.28
C PRO A 20 0.39 2.18 -5.19
N TRP A 21 -0.46 2.77 -6.05
CA TRP A 21 -1.86 2.37 -6.20
C TRP A 21 -2.14 1.89 -7.62
N SER A 22 -2.81 0.75 -7.75
CA SER A 22 -3.44 0.39 -9.01
C SER A 22 -4.67 1.26 -9.24
N TYR A 23 -4.91 1.63 -10.49
CA TYR A 23 -6.16 2.25 -10.89
C TYR A 23 -7.37 1.34 -10.59
N LYS A 24 -8.41 1.90 -9.95
CA LYS A 24 -9.69 1.23 -9.70
C LYS A 24 -10.76 1.75 -10.66
N ARG A 25 -11.46 0.81 -11.29
CA ARG A 25 -12.58 1.07 -12.21
C ARG A 25 -13.88 1.31 -11.45
N GLY A 26 -14.92 1.70 -12.17
CA GLY A 26 -16.24 2.02 -11.65
C GLY A 26 -16.37 3.50 -11.32
N ASN A 27 -17.40 4.14 -11.85
CA ASN A 27 -17.80 5.51 -11.51
C ASN A 27 -16.68 6.55 -11.71
N THR A 28 -15.79 6.35 -12.70
CA THR A 28 -14.74 7.33 -13.03
C THR A 28 -14.80 7.74 -14.51
N PRO A 29 -14.51 9.01 -14.85
CA PRO A 29 -14.41 9.44 -16.26
C PRO A 29 -13.39 8.67 -17.09
N MET A 30 -12.39 8.05 -16.44
CA MET A 30 -11.33 7.30 -17.09
C MET A 30 -11.76 5.89 -17.51
N GLU A 31 -12.91 5.41 -17.03
CA GLU A 31 -13.38 4.04 -17.25
C GLU A 31 -13.51 3.72 -18.75
N ARG A 32 -14.19 4.60 -19.50
CA ARG A 32 -14.37 4.46 -20.95
C ARG A 32 -13.06 4.35 -21.71
N PHE A 33 -12.07 5.18 -21.37
CA PHE A 33 -10.76 5.13 -22.02
C PHE A 33 -10.03 3.81 -21.75
N VAL A 34 -10.14 3.29 -20.53
CA VAL A 34 -9.48 2.04 -20.17
C VAL A 34 -10.16 0.85 -20.85
N GLU A 35 -11.48 0.85 -20.98
CA GLU A 35 -12.24 -0.14 -21.74
C GLU A 35 -11.89 -0.14 -23.22
N GLU A 36 -11.95 1.03 -23.88
CA GLU A 36 -11.63 1.20 -25.30
C GLU A 36 -10.16 0.84 -25.61
N SER A 37 -9.24 1.05 -24.67
CA SER A 37 -7.83 0.71 -24.84
C SER A 37 -7.52 -0.79 -24.80
N GLY A 38 -8.49 -1.64 -24.44
CA GLY A 38 -8.29 -3.08 -24.23
C GLY A 38 -7.37 -3.44 -23.06
N ARG A 39 -6.90 -2.46 -22.27
CA ARG A 39 -6.02 -2.67 -21.13
C ARG A 39 -6.80 -3.30 -19.99
N ARG A 40 -6.28 -4.40 -19.42
CA ARG A 40 -6.86 -5.02 -18.23
C ARG A 40 -6.36 -4.33 -16.95
N PRO A 41 -7.15 -4.34 -15.85
CA PRO A 41 -6.66 -3.90 -14.54
C PRO A 41 -5.36 -4.63 -14.17
N ALA A 42 -4.50 -3.95 -13.41
CA ALA A 42 -3.34 -4.61 -12.84
C ALA A 42 -3.80 -5.69 -11.85
N GLY A 43 -3.30 -6.91 -12.02
CA GLY A 43 -3.46 -7.97 -11.01
C GLY A 43 -2.37 -7.90 -9.95
N ALA A 44 -2.53 -8.69 -8.88
CA ALA A 44 -1.61 -8.74 -7.74
C ALA A 44 -0.14 -8.89 -8.15
N ALA A 45 0.17 -9.78 -9.10
CA ALA A 45 1.55 -9.98 -9.56
C ALA A 45 2.18 -8.72 -10.18
N ARG A 46 1.40 -7.92 -10.92
CA ARG A 46 1.89 -6.67 -11.51
C ARG A 46 2.10 -5.61 -10.44
N TYR A 47 1.18 -5.52 -9.49
CA TYR A 47 1.29 -4.63 -8.33
C TYR A 47 2.56 -4.93 -7.51
N LEU A 48 2.76 -6.20 -7.11
CA LEU A 48 3.93 -6.63 -6.33
C LEU A 48 5.26 -6.35 -7.05
N ARG A 49 5.31 -6.52 -8.38
CA ARG A 49 6.49 -6.15 -9.18
C ARG A 49 6.77 -4.65 -9.15
N ILE A 50 5.73 -3.81 -9.23
CA ILE A 50 5.88 -2.35 -9.15
C ILE A 50 6.36 -1.95 -7.75
N LEU A 51 5.79 -2.55 -6.70
CA LEU A 51 6.17 -2.28 -5.32
C LEU A 51 7.64 -2.66 -5.04
N ALA A 52 8.07 -3.85 -5.47
CA ALA A 52 9.47 -4.27 -5.36
C ALA A 52 10.40 -3.37 -6.16
N ALA A 53 10.04 -3.01 -7.39
CA ALA A 53 10.82 -2.09 -8.20
C ALA A 53 10.92 -0.70 -7.55
N SER A 54 9.85 -0.20 -6.92
CA SER A 54 9.91 1.08 -6.21
C SER A 54 10.82 1.01 -4.99
N ARG A 55 10.82 -0.10 -4.24
CA ARG A 55 11.71 -0.26 -3.08
C ARG A 55 13.19 -0.22 -3.46
N ILE A 56 13.52 -0.76 -4.64
CA ILE A 56 14.90 -0.75 -5.16
C ILE A 56 15.25 0.64 -5.72
N TYR A 57 14.34 1.26 -6.46
CA TYR A 57 14.64 2.48 -7.21
C TYR A 57 14.52 3.76 -6.38
N LEU A 58 13.59 3.83 -5.43
CA LEU A 58 13.37 4.98 -4.54
C LEU A 58 14.16 4.80 -3.24
N ASP A 59 15.48 4.65 -3.38
CA ASP A 59 16.39 4.38 -2.26
C ASP A 59 16.44 5.49 -1.18
N ASN A 60 15.91 6.68 -1.48
CA ASN A 60 15.81 7.82 -0.57
C ASN A 60 14.41 8.01 0.05
N PHE A 61 13.50 7.05 -0.16
CA PHE A 61 12.24 6.94 0.58
C PHE A 61 12.40 5.90 1.69
N GLU A 62 12.21 6.32 2.93
CA GLU A 62 12.41 5.43 4.09
C GLU A 62 11.38 4.29 4.13
N HIS A 63 10.13 4.60 3.78
CA HIS A 63 9.01 3.68 3.89
C HIS A 63 8.32 3.44 2.54
N VAL A 64 7.94 2.18 2.30
CA VAL A 64 7.06 1.80 1.20
C VAL A 64 5.81 1.16 1.79
N GLN A 65 4.64 1.72 1.43
CA GLN A 65 3.37 1.27 1.97
C GLN A 65 2.68 0.25 1.06
N ALA A 66 2.28 -0.88 1.65
CA ALA A 66 1.36 -1.84 1.05
C ALA A 66 -0.06 -1.27 1.03
N SER A 67 -0.74 -1.43 -0.10
CA SER A 67 -2.11 -0.95 -0.28
C SER A 67 -3.09 -2.13 -0.24
N TRP A 68 -3.17 -2.80 0.91
CA TRP A 68 -4.11 -3.94 1.08
C TRP A 68 -5.57 -3.52 0.84
N PHE A 69 -5.92 -2.26 1.12
CA PHE A 69 -7.29 -1.76 0.92
C PHE A 69 -7.66 -1.62 -0.56
N SER A 70 -6.65 -1.37 -1.41
CA SER A 70 -6.81 -1.31 -2.86
C SER A 70 -6.69 -2.72 -3.45
N GLU A 71 -5.64 -3.46 -3.09
CA GLU A 71 -5.24 -4.71 -3.75
C GLU A 71 -5.77 -6.00 -3.09
N GLY A 72 -6.48 -5.86 -1.97
CA GLY A 72 -6.97 -6.95 -1.14
C GLY A 72 -5.97 -7.38 -0.06
N LYS A 73 -6.50 -7.89 1.06
CA LYS A 73 -5.74 -8.31 2.27
C LYS A 73 -4.60 -9.29 1.95
N LYS A 74 -4.88 -10.32 1.14
CA LYS A 74 -3.87 -11.32 0.72
C LYS A 74 -2.71 -10.70 -0.07
N THR A 75 -3.01 -9.78 -0.99
CA THR A 75 -1.98 -9.06 -1.75
C THR A 75 -1.18 -8.14 -0.84
N GLY A 76 -1.84 -7.51 0.14
CA GLY A 76 -1.18 -6.73 1.19
C GLY A 76 -0.19 -7.54 2.01
N GLN A 77 -0.58 -8.73 2.48
CA GLN A 77 0.32 -9.64 3.20
C GLN A 77 1.52 -10.03 2.35
N ALA A 78 1.28 -10.38 1.08
CA ALA A 78 2.35 -10.67 0.15
C ALA A 78 3.29 -9.47 -0.03
N ALA A 79 2.77 -8.24 -0.09
CA ALA A 79 3.58 -7.03 -0.30
C ALA A 79 4.67 -6.80 0.76
N LEU A 80 4.47 -7.27 2.00
CA LEU A 80 5.49 -7.20 3.05
C LEU A 80 6.78 -7.96 2.66
N HIS A 81 6.64 -9.06 1.90
CA HIS A 81 7.77 -9.82 1.35
C HIS A 81 8.37 -9.19 0.08
N PHE A 82 7.75 -8.15 -0.47
CA PHE A 82 8.19 -7.48 -1.70
C PHE A 82 8.75 -6.08 -1.43
N GLY A 83 9.04 -5.75 -0.17
CA GLY A 83 9.73 -4.52 0.21
C GLY A 83 8.84 -3.45 0.83
N ALA A 84 7.57 -3.75 1.12
CA ALA A 84 6.75 -2.89 1.96
C ALA A 84 7.10 -3.13 3.43
N ASP A 85 7.20 -2.04 4.19
CA ASP A 85 7.37 -2.07 5.65
C ASP A 85 6.21 -1.36 6.38
N ASP A 86 5.35 -0.66 5.64
CA ASP A 86 4.12 -0.09 6.14
C ASP A 86 2.91 -0.86 5.60
N PHE A 87 2.13 -1.49 6.46
CA PHE A 87 0.89 -2.17 6.07
C PHE A 87 -0.28 -1.19 5.90
N GLY A 88 -0.09 0.12 6.08
CA GLY A 88 -1.15 1.11 6.01
C GLY A 88 -2.03 1.14 7.26
N GLY A 89 -2.92 2.13 7.31
CA GLY A 89 -3.77 2.39 8.47
C GLY A 89 -5.04 1.54 8.51
N THR A 90 -5.73 1.61 9.65
CA THR A 90 -7.07 1.06 9.83
C THR A 90 -8.11 1.98 9.21
N LEU A 91 -8.86 1.45 8.25
CA LEU A 91 -9.97 2.15 7.61
C LEU A 91 -11.28 1.80 8.32
N PHE A 92 -11.61 2.57 9.36
CA PHE A 92 -12.88 2.43 10.09
C PHE A 92 -14.06 2.98 9.26
N GLU A 93 -13.85 4.08 8.53
CA GLU A 93 -14.77 4.64 7.56
C GLU A 93 -14.01 4.94 6.27
N GLU A 94 -14.23 4.14 5.24
CA GLU A 94 -13.74 4.40 3.88
C GLU A 94 -14.97 4.73 3.04
N ASN A 95 -15.07 5.92 2.46
CA ASN A 95 -16.24 6.32 1.67
C ASN A 95 -15.93 6.46 0.17
N VAL A 96 -14.65 6.51 -0.24
CA VAL A 96 -14.24 6.81 -1.61
C VAL A 96 -14.19 5.55 -2.48
N HIS A 97 -13.57 4.48 -2.00
CA HIS A 97 -13.60 3.15 -2.61
C HIS A 97 -14.99 2.54 -2.52
N LEU A 98 -15.73 2.76 -1.41
CA LEU A 98 -17.16 2.41 -1.33
C LEU A 98 -17.97 3.03 -2.47
N ALA A 99 -17.70 4.29 -2.82
CA ALA A 99 -18.37 4.95 -3.95
C ALA A 99 -18.03 4.31 -5.32
N THR A 100 -16.97 3.50 -5.40
CA THR A 100 -16.61 2.67 -6.57
C THR A 100 -17.06 1.22 -6.45
N GLY A 101 -17.84 0.86 -5.42
CA GLY A 101 -18.29 -0.51 -5.15
C GLY A 101 -17.26 -1.43 -4.50
N HIS A 102 -16.13 -0.89 -4.02
CA HIS A 102 -15.09 -1.64 -3.33
C HIS A 102 -15.21 -1.44 -1.82
N ASP A 103 -15.86 -2.38 -1.13
CA ASP A 103 -15.95 -2.41 0.34
C ASP A 103 -14.79 -3.20 0.94
N ASN A 104 -13.75 -2.50 1.39
CA ASN A 104 -12.60 -3.09 2.07
C ASN A 104 -12.36 -2.37 3.39
N ARG A 105 -12.71 -3.04 4.49
CA ARG A 105 -12.51 -2.54 5.86
C ARG A 105 -11.59 -3.47 6.66
N THR A 106 -10.98 -2.92 7.70
CA THR A 106 -10.21 -3.71 8.67
C THR A 106 -10.27 -3.09 10.06
N THR A 107 -10.03 -3.91 11.08
CA THR A 107 -9.82 -3.46 12.46
C THR A 107 -8.33 -3.47 12.81
N VAL A 108 -7.98 -2.90 13.96
CA VAL A 108 -6.61 -2.95 14.50
C VAL A 108 -6.19 -4.40 14.74
N GLU A 109 -7.09 -5.21 15.30
CA GLU A 109 -6.85 -6.63 15.61
C GLU A 109 -6.63 -7.45 14.34
N GLU A 110 -7.45 -7.23 13.31
CA GLU A 110 -7.29 -7.91 12.03
C GLU A 110 -5.98 -7.49 11.34
N THR A 111 -5.63 -6.20 11.38
CA THR A 111 -4.34 -5.73 10.83
C THR A 111 -3.15 -6.41 11.51
N LYS A 112 -3.17 -6.51 12.84
CA LYS A 112 -2.13 -7.22 13.60
C LYS A 112 -2.04 -8.69 13.18
N LEU A 113 -3.18 -9.38 13.10
CA LEU A 113 -3.24 -10.78 12.71
C LEU A 113 -2.67 -10.98 11.30
N LEU A 114 -3.08 -10.16 10.32
CA LEU A 114 -2.61 -10.26 8.95
C LEU A 114 -1.09 -10.09 8.84
N ILE A 115 -0.51 -9.14 9.56
CA ILE A 115 0.95 -8.91 9.59
C ILE A 115 1.67 -10.10 10.24
N GLN A 116 1.13 -10.65 11.33
CA GLN A 116 1.68 -11.82 12.02
C GLN A 116 1.61 -13.09 11.17
N GLU A 117 0.48 -13.35 10.51
CA GLU A 117 0.31 -14.46 9.55
C GLU A 117 1.28 -14.37 8.36
N ALA A 118 1.66 -13.14 7.97
CA ALA A 118 2.68 -12.92 6.96
C ALA A 118 4.12 -13.16 7.48
N GLY A 119 4.31 -13.42 8.77
CA GLY A 119 5.60 -13.70 9.39
C GLY A 119 6.35 -12.46 9.91
N PHE A 120 5.66 -11.33 10.09
CA PHE A 120 6.25 -10.07 10.57
C PHE A 120 5.71 -9.67 11.95
N VAL A 121 6.41 -8.75 12.61
CA VAL A 121 5.97 -8.18 13.89
C VAL A 121 5.22 -6.86 13.63
N PRO A 122 3.91 -6.77 13.95
CA PRO A 122 3.18 -5.52 13.88
C PRO A 122 3.76 -4.48 14.85
N VAL A 123 3.94 -3.27 14.33
CA VAL A 123 4.36 -2.10 15.12
C VAL A 123 3.37 -0.98 14.83
N GLN A 124 2.76 -0.43 15.89
CA GLN A 124 1.96 0.77 15.75
C GLN A 124 2.88 1.96 15.49
N ARG A 125 2.52 2.84 14.55
CA ARG A 125 3.28 4.04 14.21
C ARG A 125 2.44 5.31 14.30
N THR A 126 3.11 6.44 14.48
CA THR A 126 2.52 7.77 14.24
C THR A 126 2.50 8.09 12.74
N THR A 127 1.93 9.23 12.36
CA THR A 127 1.99 9.77 11.00
C THR A 127 3.43 10.01 10.53
N LEU A 128 4.33 10.34 11.46
CA LEU A 128 5.75 10.59 11.19
C LEU A 128 6.63 9.35 11.41
N TYR A 129 6.02 8.16 11.47
CA TYR A 129 6.70 6.87 11.61
C TYR A 129 7.44 6.65 12.94
N ASP A 130 7.15 7.47 13.97
CA ASP A 130 7.60 7.16 15.33
C ASP A 130 7.00 5.83 15.78
N ARG A 131 7.86 4.94 16.28
CA ARG A 131 7.47 3.59 16.70
C ARG A 131 6.80 3.63 18.06
N GLY A 132 5.56 3.19 18.08
CA GLY A 132 4.79 2.91 19.28
C GLY A 132 4.92 1.44 19.71
N PRO A 133 3.88 0.87 20.34
CA PRO A 133 3.88 -0.51 20.80
C PRO A 133 4.17 -1.53 19.69
N ARG A 134 4.98 -2.54 20.03
CA ARG A 134 5.22 -3.75 19.23
C ARG A 134 4.32 -4.88 19.71
N PHE A 135 3.78 -5.65 18.79
CA PHE A 135 2.87 -6.76 19.11
C PHE A 135 3.50 -8.09 18.71
N GLU A 136 4.38 -8.60 19.56
CA GLU A 136 5.04 -9.89 19.33
C GLU A 136 4.01 -11.04 19.27
N PRO A 137 4.26 -12.09 18.47
CA PRO A 137 3.42 -13.27 18.47
C PRO A 137 3.35 -13.89 19.87
N VAL A 138 2.16 -14.31 20.30
CA VAL A 138 2.04 -15.12 21.51
C VAL A 138 2.61 -16.51 21.18
N ALA A 139 3.62 -16.92 21.95
CA ALA A 139 4.30 -18.22 21.81
C ALA A 139 3.36 -19.41 22.00
#